data_AF-A0A7Z9N1S7-F1
#
_entry.id   AF-A0A7Z9N1S7-F1
#
_cell.length_a   1.000
_cell.length_b   1.000
_cell.length_c   1.000
_cell.angle_alpha   90.00
_cell.angle_beta   90.00
_cell.angle_gamma   90.00
#
_symmetry.space_group_name_H-M   'P 1'
#
loop_
_entity.id
_entity.type
_entity.pdbx_description
1 polymer ?
#
loop_
_entity_poly.entity_id
_entity_poly.type
_entity_poly.pdbx_seq_one_letter_code
_entity_poly.pdbx_strand_id
1 'polypeptide(L)' 'MTNIHRVCSKSEDETKTLAAQMAGDILPVTVIALFGDLGTGKTIFSKGFASGLGVEDHVGSPTFKLISEYSGRE' A
#
# COMPACT_ATOMS: atom_id res chain seq x y z
N MET A 1 -8.28 -19.09 -12.32
CA MET A 1 -6.91 -18.87 -12.82
C MET A 1 -6.35 -17.68 -12.05
N THR A 2 -5.22 -17.82 -11.37
CA THR A 2 -4.61 -16.72 -10.63
C THR A 2 -3.55 -16.06 -11.52
N ASN A 3 -3.71 -14.77 -11.81
CA ASN A 3 -2.69 -14.00 -12.54
C ASN A 3 -1.58 -13.61 -11.56
N ILE A 4 -0.36 -14.09 -11.80
CA ILE A 4 0.80 -13.77 -10.98
C ILE A 4 1.66 -12.77 -11.72
N HIS A 5 1.84 -11.59 -11.11
CA HIS A 5 2.77 -10.56 -11.58
C HIS A 5 3.99 -10.54 -10.64
N ARG A 6 5.18 -10.36 -11.20
CA ARG A 6 6.44 -10.24 -10.44
C ARG A 6 7.11 -8.93 -10.77
N VAL A 7 7.51 -8.21 -9.74
CA VAL A 7 8.22 -6.91 -9.83
C VAL A 7 9.34 -6.92 -8.79
N CYS A 8 10.45 -6.25 -9.09
CA CYS A 8 11.55 -6.04 -8.15
C CYS A 8 11.77 -4.53 -7.99
N SER A 9 11.57 -4.03 -6.77
CA SER A 9 11.98 -2.68 -6.38
C SER A 9 13.34 -2.74 -5.68
N LYS A 10 14.14 -1.69 -5.83
CA LYS A 10 15.48 -1.54 -5.24
C LYS A 10 15.56 -0.41 -4.22
N SER A 11 14.46 0.29 -3.98
CA SER A 11 14.37 1.38 -3.02
C SER A 11 12.97 1.50 -2.41
N GLU A 12 12.88 2.23 -1.30
CA GLU A 12 11.59 2.58 -0.72
C GLU A 12 10.73 3.40 -1.68
N ASP A 13 11.34 4.33 -2.42
CA ASP A 13 10.61 5.24 -3.31
C ASP A 13 10.08 4.51 -4.55
N GLU A 14 10.83 3.54 -5.09
CA GLU A 14 10.30 2.64 -6.12
C GLU A 14 9.10 1.84 -5.61
N THR A 15 9.18 1.33 -4.36
CA THR A 15 8.08 0.57 -3.74
C THR A 15 6.84 1.43 -3.54
N LYS A 16 7.01 2.68 -3.09
CA LYS A 16 5.90 3.65 -2.93
C LYS A 16 5.28 3.98 -4.29
N THR A 17 6.12 4.24 -5.30
CA THR A 17 5.67 4.59 -6.65
C THR A 17 4.85 3.45 -7.27
N LEU A 18 5.33 2.21 -7.15
CA LEU A 18 4.60 1.02 -7.58
C LEU A 18 3.23 0.91 -6.89
N ALA A 19 3.21 1.07 -5.56
CA ALA A 19 1.97 0.97 -4.80
C ALA A 19 0.97 2.10 -5.15
N ALA A 20 1.47 3.32 -5.38
CA ALA A 20 0.64 4.45 -5.77
C ALA A 20 0.00 4.25 -7.16
N GLN A 21 0.77 3.69 -8.11
CA GLN A 21 0.24 3.33 -9.44
C GLN A 21 -0.86 2.27 -9.32
N MET A 22 -0.63 1.22 -8.52
CA MET A 22 -1.63 0.17 -8.28
C MET A 22 -2.93 0.70 -7.68
N ALA A 23 -2.86 1.74 -6.85
CA ALA A 23 -4.03 2.36 -6.26
C ALA A 23 -4.94 3.05 -7.28
N GLY A 24 -4.41 3.50 -8.43
CA GLY A 24 -5.19 4.14 -9.49
C GLY A 24 -6.19 3.21 -10.18
N ASP A 25 -5.87 1.92 -10.24
CA ASP A 25 -6.65 0.91 -10.96
C ASP A 25 -7.54 0.05 -10.04
N ILE A 26 -7.57 0.37 -8.73
CA ILE A 26 -8.28 -0.44 -7.75
C ILE A 26 -9.79 -0.21 -7.84
N LEU A 27 -10.57 -1.29 -7.76
CA LEU A 27 -12.02 -1.19 -7.66
C LEU A 27 -12.44 -0.84 -6.22
N PRO A 28 -13.57 -0.13 -6.02
CA PRO A 28 -14.15 0.05 -4.71
C PRO A 28 -14.41 -1.28 -4.00
N VAL A 29 -14.38 -1.28 -2.68
CA VAL A 29 -14.66 -2.48 -1.84
C VAL A 29 -13.66 -3.63 -2.11
N THR A 30 -12.38 -3.29 -2.33
CA THR A 30 -11.30 -4.27 -2.52
C THR A 30 -10.53 -4.52 -1.23
N VAL A 31 -10.19 -5.78 -0.96
CA VAL A 31 -9.29 -6.19 0.14
C VAL A 31 -7.96 -6.62 -0.43
N ILE A 32 -6.87 -5.99 0.04
CA ILE A 32 -5.49 -6.35 -0.31
C ILE A 32 -4.79 -6.86 0.95
N ALA A 33 -4.25 -8.08 0.89
CA ALA A 33 -3.44 -8.64 1.96
C ALA A 33 -1.94 -8.56 1.59
N LEU A 34 -1.13 -7.97 2.47
CA LEU A 34 0.32 -7.87 2.31
C LEU A 34 1.03 -8.92 3.15
N PHE A 35 1.80 -9.80 2.52
CA PHE A 35 2.54 -10.88 3.17
C PHE A 35 4.04 -10.67 3.08
N GLY A 36 4.75 -11.04 4.16
CA GLY A 36 6.21 -11.02 4.23
C GLY A 36 6.70 -10.73 5.64
N ASP A 37 7.98 -11.00 5.91
CA ASP A 37 8.61 -10.89 7.22
C ASP A 37 8.73 -9.44 7.72
N LEU A 38 9.16 -9.28 8.98
CA LEU A 38 9.45 -7.96 9.53
C LEU A 38 10.52 -7.24 8.69
N GLY A 39 10.30 -5.97 8.37
CA GLY A 39 11.25 -5.18 7.59
C GLY A 39 11.17 -5.36 6.06
N THR A 40 10.28 -6.21 5.53
CA THR A 40 10.17 -6.42 4.07
C THR A 40 9.49 -5.30 3.28
N GLY A 41 9.15 -4.18 3.93
CA GLY A 41 8.58 -3.01 3.24
C GLY A 41 7.05 -2.96 3.14
N LYS A 42 6.30 -3.82 3.84
CA LYS A 42 4.82 -3.78 3.87
C LYS A 42 4.26 -2.39 4.20
N THR A 43 4.80 -1.73 5.23
CA THR A 43 4.37 -0.37 5.61
C THR A 43 4.74 0.67 4.55
N ILE A 44 5.87 0.49 3.84
CA ILE A 44 6.27 1.36 2.73
C ILE A 44 5.28 1.23 1.57
N PHE A 45 4.86 0.00 1.25
CA PHE A 45 3.81 -0.24 0.26
C PHE A 45 2.50 0.44 0.67
N SER A 46 2.01 0.24 1.90
CA SER A 46 0.75 0.86 2.37
C SER A 46 0.79 2.39 2.31
N LYS A 47 1.93 3.03 2.61
CA LYS A 47 2.12 4.49 2.48
C LYS A 47 1.97 4.95 1.03
N GLY A 48 2.65 4.28 0.10
CA GLY A 48 2.56 4.60 -1.33
C GLY A 48 1.14 4.39 -1.86
N PHE A 49 0.51 3.28 -1.48
CA PHE A 49 -0.86 2.97 -1.87
C PHE A 49 -1.86 4.04 -1.38
N ALA A 50 -1.79 4.43 -0.11
CA ALA A 50 -2.64 5.47 0.46
C ALA A 50 -2.42 6.83 -0.20
N SER A 51 -1.16 7.21 -0.47
CA SER A 51 -0.85 8.42 -1.24
C SER A 51 -1.44 8.36 -2.66
N GLY A 52 -1.37 7.20 -3.32
CA GLY A 52 -2.03 6.96 -4.61
C GLY A 52 -3.56 7.03 -4.57
N LEU A 53 -4.17 6.94 -3.38
CA LEU A 53 -5.60 7.21 -3.14
C LEU A 53 -5.88 8.65 -2.69
N GLY A 54 -4.88 9.53 -2.62
CA GLY A 54 -5.03 10.92 -2.17
C GLY A 54 -5.13 11.10 -0.66
N VAL A 55 -4.68 10.13 0.15
CA VAL A 55 -4.56 10.32 1.60
C VAL A 55 -3.40 11.28 1.89
N GLU A 56 -3.69 12.38 2.57
CA GLU A 56 -2.69 13.38 2.99
C GLU A 56 -2.11 13.13 4.40
N ASP A 57 -2.79 12.31 5.19
CA ASP A 57 -2.39 11.96 6.56
C ASP A 57 -1.11 11.11 6.63
N HIS A 58 -0.46 11.13 7.79
CA HIS A 58 0.66 10.24 8.06
C HIS A 58 0.19 8.78 8.21
N VAL A 59 0.53 7.94 7.22
CA VAL A 59 0.23 6.50 7.26
C VAL A 59 1.32 5.74 8.00
N GLY A 60 0.95 5.14 9.14
CA GLY A 60 1.84 4.40 10.03
C GLY A 60 1.41 2.95 10.22
N SER A 61 2.29 2.12 10.80
CA SER A 61 1.95 0.75 11.16
C SER A 61 0.96 0.73 12.34
N PRO A 62 -0.21 0.06 12.23
CA PRO A 62 -1.16 -0.04 13.34
C PRO A 62 -0.76 -1.11 14.35
N THR A 63 0.52 -1.26 14.68
CA THR A 63 1.06 -2.36 15.51
C THR A 63 0.33 -2.50 16.85
N PHE A 64 -0.01 -1.38 17.49
CA PHE A 64 -0.76 -1.35 18.75
C PHE A 64 -2.22 -0.94 18.59
N LYS A 65 -2.56 -0.26 17.49
CA LYS A 65 -3.92 0.22 17.22
C LYS A 65 -4.82 -0.83 16.56
N LEU A 66 -4.21 -1.90 16.03
CA LEU A 66 -4.81 -2.97 15.20
C LEU A 66 -5.35 -2.47 13.85
N ILE A 67 -6.03 -1.31 13.83
CA ILE A 67 -6.64 -0.71 12.65
C ILE A 67 -6.30 0.78 12.62
N SER A 68 -6.06 1.29 11.41
CA SER A 68 -6.01 2.73 11.10
C SER A 68 -6.94 2.98 9.93
N GLU A 69 -7.74 4.04 10.01
CA GLU A 69 -8.64 4.48 8.95
C GLU A 69 -8.15 5.83 8.40
N TYR A 70 -8.26 6.01 7.10
CA TYR A 70 -7.77 7.18 6.38
C TYR A 70 -8.78 7.57 5.30
N SER A 71 -9.00 8.87 5.15
CA SER A 71 -9.83 9.42 4.08
C SER A 71 -8.95 9.83 2.90
N GLY A 72 -9.23 9.28 1.72
CA GLY A 72 -8.59 9.67 0.46
C GLY A 72 -9.41 10.72 -0.30
N ARG A 73 -9.12 10.86 -1.60
CA ARG A 73 -9.92 11.67 -2.53
C ARG A 73 -11.36 11.14 -2.65
N GLU A 74 -12.31 12.05 -2.86
CA GLU A 74 -13.71 11.73 -3.19
C GLU A 74 -13.85 11.09 -4.58
#